data_AF-A0A2E5FI33-F1
#
_entry.id   AF-A0A2E5FI33-F1
#
_cell.length_a   1.000
_cell.length_b   1.000
_cell.length_c   1.000
_cell.angle_alpha   90.00
_cell.angle_beta   90.00
_cell.angle_gamma   90.00
#
_symmetry.space_group_name_H-M   'P 1'
#
loop_
_entity.id
_entity.type
_entity.pdbx_description
1 polymer ?
#
loop_
_entity_poly.entity_id
_entity_poly.type
_entity_poly.pdbx_seq_one_letter_code
_entity_poly.pdbx_strand_id
1 'polypeptide(L)'
;MRKKITQSTNKKKIILFTSLFIFSLTILLVNEFGLVKYIQLSKKHTILENKLNNLLIQQTTLRDNIYQLQNDEDYLKSIAREKFMMVLPGEKVYRVIDEKIMQ
;
A
#
# COMPACT_ATOMS: atom_id res chain seq x y z
N MET A 1 -67.85 14.70 -7.40
CA MET A 1 -66.67 15.58 -7.60
C MET A 1 -65.82 15.73 -6.30
N ARG A 2 -65.11 14.71 -5.81
CA ARG A 2 -64.33 14.80 -4.53
C ARG A 2 -62.87 14.28 -4.55
N LYS A 3 -62.35 13.79 -5.68
CA LYS A 3 -61.03 13.12 -5.72
C LYS A 3 -59.79 14.05 -5.71
N LYS A 4 -59.93 15.37 -5.96
CA LYS A 4 -58.76 16.27 -6.06
C LYS A 4 -58.14 16.70 -4.72
N ILE A 5 -58.92 16.71 -3.62
CA ILE A 5 -58.44 17.22 -2.31
C ILE A 5 -57.54 16.21 -1.58
N THR A 6 -57.78 14.91 -1.75
CA THR A 6 -57.01 13.84 -1.06
C THR A 6 -55.65 13.54 -1.69
N GLN A 7 -55.42 13.94 -2.96
CA GLN A 7 -54.14 13.72 -3.62
C GLN A 7 -53.04 14.67 -3.10
N SER A 8 -53.38 15.91 -2.74
CA SER A 8 -52.43 16.90 -2.21
C SER A 8 -51.85 16.48 -0.86
N THR A 9 -52.69 15.93 0.02
CA THR A 9 -52.27 15.49 1.36
C THR A 9 -51.39 14.23 1.31
N ASN A 10 -51.69 13.29 0.41
CA ASN A 10 -50.83 12.11 0.19
C ASN A 10 -49.49 12.48 -0.44
N LYS A 11 -49.45 13.42 -1.40
CA LYS A 11 -48.18 13.93 -1.96
C LYS A 11 -47.32 14.59 -0.88
N LYS A 12 -47.90 15.42 0.00
CA LYS A 12 -47.18 16.02 1.14
C LYS A 12 -46.65 14.97 2.12
N LYS A 13 -47.43 13.92 2.42
CA LYS A 13 -46.97 12.80 3.26
C LYS A 13 -45.80 12.04 2.63
N ILE A 14 -45.87 11.75 1.33
CA ILE A 14 -44.77 11.08 0.60
C ILE A 14 -43.50 11.92 0.66
N ILE A 15 -43.59 13.23 0.40
CA ILE A 15 -42.44 14.15 0.46
C ILE A 15 -41.81 14.16 1.87
N LEU A 16 -42.64 14.17 2.91
CA LEU A 16 -42.19 14.18 4.30
C LEU A 16 -41.49 12.87 4.68
N PHE A 17 -42.04 11.72 4.26
CA PHE A 17 -41.40 10.41 4.45
C PHE A 17 -40.09 10.28 3.67
N THR A 18 -40.05 10.73 2.41
CA THR A 18 -38.81 10.71 1.62
C THR A 18 -37.74 11.62 2.23
N SER A 19 -38.13 12.78 2.76
CA SER A 19 -37.20 13.70 3.44
C SER A 19 -36.61 13.06 4.70
N LEU A 20 -37.45 12.44 5.54
CA LEU A 20 -36.99 11.70 6.73
C LEU A 20 -36.05 10.55 6.37
N PHE A 21 -36.36 9.83 5.29
CA PHE A 21 -35.57 8.71 4.83
C PHE A 21 -34.17 9.16 4.36
N ILE A 22 -34.10 10.23 3.56
CA ILE A 22 -32.82 10.84 3.15
C ILE A 22 -32.03 11.28 4.39
N PHE A 23 -32.68 11.94 5.35
CA PHE A 23 -32.01 12.43 6.56
C PHE A 23 -31.42 11.29 7.39
N SER A 24 -32.18 10.22 7.60
CA SER A 24 -31.71 9.01 8.28
C SER A 24 -30.53 8.35 7.53
N LEU A 25 -30.59 8.29 6.21
CA LEU A 25 -29.52 7.73 5.38
C LEU A 25 -28.23 8.56 5.48
N THR A 26 -28.34 9.90 5.51
CA THR A 26 -27.18 10.78 5.67
C THR A 26 -26.51 10.62 7.03
N ILE A 27 -27.28 10.48 8.11
CA ILE A 27 -26.75 10.24 9.45
C ILE A 27 -26.01 8.88 9.47
N LEU A 28 -26.59 7.84 8.89
CA LEU A 28 -25.97 6.51 8.87
C LEU A 28 -24.65 6.46 8.08
N LEU A 29 -24.50 7.30 7.05
CA LEU A 29 -23.28 7.39 6.25
C LEU A 29 -22.19 8.27 6.90
N VAL A 30 -22.58 9.38 7.53
CA VAL A 30 -21.65 10.40 8.07
C VAL A 30 -21.24 10.12 9.52
N ASN A 31 -21.99 9.30 10.26
CA ASN A 31 -21.67 8.95 11.63
C ASN A 31 -20.26 8.33 11.74
N GLU A 32 -19.60 8.51 12.89
CA GLU A 32 -18.25 8.01 13.16
C GLU A 32 -18.17 6.47 13.04
N PHE A 33 -19.29 5.79 13.29
CA PHE A 33 -19.45 4.34 13.08
C PHE A 33 -20.13 3.97 11.75
N GLY A 34 -20.22 4.92 10.81
CA GLY A 34 -20.84 4.70 9.52
C GLY A 34 -20.09 3.69 8.65
N LEU A 35 -20.80 3.15 7.65
CA LEU A 35 -20.29 2.11 6.75
C LEU A 35 -19.01 2.54 6.00
N VAL A 36 -18.89 3.82 5.68
CA VAL A 36 -17.72 4.39 5.01
C VAL A 36 -16.47 4.24 5.88
N LYS A 37 -16.59 4.51 7.18
CA LYS A 37 -15.48 4.39 8.12
C LYS A 37 -15.02 2.95 8.27
N TYR A 38 -15.96 2.00 8.34
CA TYR A 38 -15.64 0.58 8.42
C TYR A 38 -14.82 0.11 7.21
N ILE A 39 -15.24 0.47 5.99
CA ILE A 39 -14.51 0.11 4.77
C ILE A 39 -13.12 0.76 4.77
N GLN A 40 -13.00 2.02 5.17
CA GLN A 40 -11.70 2.69 5.28
C GLN A 40 -10.78 2.02 6.30
N LEU A 41 -11.33 1.61 7.45
CA LEU A 41 -10.56 0.97 8.51
C LEU A 41 -10.09 -0.42 8.08
N SER A 42 -10.96 -1.20 7.44
CA SER A 42 -10.61 -2.50 6.87
C SER A 42 -9.49 -2.38 5.83
N LYS A 43 -9.59 -1.41 4.90
CA LYS A 43 -8.52 -1.13 3.93
C LYS A 43 -7.20 -0.74 4.61
N LYS A 44 -7.25 0.14 5.61
CA LYS A 44 -6.06 0.55 6.36
C LYS A 44 -5.41 -0.62 7.09
N HIS A 45 -6.22 -1.50 7.68
CA HIS A 45 -5.75 -2.72 8.32
C HIS A 45 -5.00 -3.61 7.33
N THR A 46 -5.61 -3.92 6.18
CA THR A 46 -4.95 -4.75 5.14
C THR A 46 -3.66 -4.13 4.63
N ILE A 47 -3.62 -2.81 4.42
CA ILE A 47 -2.39 -2.11 4.00
C ILE A 47 -1.31 -2.21 5.07
N LEU A 48 -1.68 -2.05 6.34
CA LEU A 48 -0.74 -2.11 7.46
C LEU A 48 -0.17 -3.52 7.64
N GLU A 49 -1.03 -4.54 7.58
CA GLU A 49 -0.64 -5.96 7.58
C GLU A 49 0.34 -6.27 6.45
N ASN A 50 0.04 -5.85 5.22
CA ASN A 50 0.95 -6.06 4.09
C ASN A 50 2.29 -5.35 4.29
N LYS A 51 2.29 -4.13 4.83
CA LYS A 51 3.53 -3.41 5.16
C LYS A 51 4.33 -4.13 6.23
N LEU A 52 3.66 -4.64 7.26
CA LEU A 52 4.29 -5.39 8.34
C LEU A 52 4.94 -6.68 7.81
N ASN A 53 4.21 -7.44 6.99
CA ASN A 53 4.75 -8.64 6.35
C ASN A 53 5.94 -8.33 5.44
N ASN A 54 5.86 -7.26 4.64
CA ASN A 54 6.97 -6.84 3.79
C ASN A 54 8.20 -6.42 4.62
N LEU A 55 8.01 -5.75 5.76
CA LEU A 55 9.09 -5.38 6.65
C LEU A 55 9.72 -6.60 7.33
N LEU A 56 8.91 -7.58 7.73
CA LEU A 56 9.41 -8.84 8.28
C LEU A 56 10.26 -9.60 7.26
N ILE A 57 9.79 -9.73 6.02
CA ILE A 57 10.55 -10.36 4.93
C ILE A 57 11.86 -9.62 4.67
N GLN A 58 11.84 -8.28 4.65
CA GLN A 58 13.06 -7.49 4.51
C GLN A 58 14.03 -7.72 5.67
N GLN A 59 13.53 -7.78 6.90
CA GLN A 59 14.34 -8.03 8.08
C GLN A 59 14.99 -9.42 8.06
N THR A 60 14.24 -10.47 7.70
CA THR A 60 14.79 -11.82 7.60
C THR A 60 15.84 -11.91 6.49
N THR A 61 15.52 -11.37 5.31
CA THR A 61 16.46 -11.33 4.18
C THR A 61 17.74 -10.57 4.55
N LEU A 62 17.62 -9.44 5.26
CA LEU A 62 18.78 -8.67 5.68
C LEU A 62 19.62 -9.42 6.73
N ARG A 63 18.98 -10.13 7.66
CA ARG A 63 19.69 -10.99 8.62
C ARG A 63 20.43 -12.13 7.94
N ASP A 64 19.79 -12.78 6.98
CA ASP A 64 20.41 -13.87 6.21
C ASP A 64 21.61 -13.36 5.41
N ASN A 65 21.49 -12.18 4.79
CA ASN A 65 22.60 -11.53 4.11
C ASN A 65 23.74 -11.17 5.07
N ILE A 66 23.45 -10.65 6.25
CA ILE A 66 24.47 -10.37 7.28
C ILE A 66 25.17 -11.67 7.70
N TYR A 67 24.41 -12.74 7.90
CA TYR A 67 24.96 -14.04 8.25
C TYR A 67 25.90 -14.57 7.15
N GLN A 68 25.49 -14.48 5.87
CA GLN A 68 26.33 -14.87 4.74
C GLN A 68 27.60 -14.01 4.66
N LEU A 69 27.49 -12.69 4.80
CA LEU A 69 28.66 -11.80 4.79
C LEU A 69 29.66 -12.08 5.92
N GLN A 70 29.20 -12.57 7.07
CA GLN A 70 30.04 -12.85 8.23
C GLN A 70 30.68 -14.23 8.19
N ASN A 71 29.98 -15.24 7.66
CA ASN A 71 30.38 -16.64 7.77
C ASN A 71 30.82 -17.27 6.44
N ASP A 72 30.53 -16.63 5.31
CA ASP A 72 30.91 -17.09 3.97
C ASP A 72 31.93 -16.12 3.36
N GLU A 73 33.21 -16.52 3.41
CA GLU A 73 34.30 -15.72 2.86
C GLU A 73 34.22 -15.55 1.33
N ASP A 74 33.69 -16.53 0.61
CA ASP A 74 33.63 -16.49 -0.85
C ASP A 74 32.51 -15.54 -1.30
N TYR A 75 31.37 -15.58 -0.59
CA TYR A 75 30.30 -14.60 -0.77
C TYR A 75 30.74 -13.16 -0.44
N LEU A 76 31.54 -12.97 0.62
CA LEU A 76 32.08 -11.66 0.95
C LEU A 76 33.05 -11.16 -0.13
N LYS A 77 33.94 -12.03 -0.63
CA LYS A 77 34.91 -11.69 -1.69
C LYS A 77 34.22 -11.36 -3.01
N SER A 78 33.15 -12.07 -3.39
CA SER A 78 32.38 -11.77 -4.59
C SER A 78 31.71 -10.40 -4.49
N ILE A 79 31.04 -10.09 -3.37
CA ILE A 79 30.44 -8.77 -3.12
C ILE A 79 31.51 -7.66 -3.14
N ALA A 80 32.65 -7.86 -2.49
CA ALA A 80 33.73 -6.88 -2.45
C ALA A 80 34.29 -6.57 -3.86
N ARG A 81 34.50 -7.60 -4.68
CA ARG A 81 35.03 -7.44 -6.05
C ARG A 81 33.98 -6.92 -7.04
N GLU A 82 32.76 -7.44 -6.99
CA GLU A 82 31.71 -7.11 -7.97
C GLU A 82 31.03 -5.77 -7.66
N LYS A 83 30.61 -5.56 -6.41
CA LYS A 83 29.86 -4.34 -6.04
C LYS A 83 30.76 -3.17 -5.71
N PHE A 84 31.90 -3.43 -5.07
CA PHE A 84 32.77 -2.39 -4.55
C PHE A 84 34.11 -2.26 -5.30
N MET A 85 34.37 -3.14 -6.29
CA MET A 85 35.63 -3.15 -7.06
C MET A 85 36.89 -3.20 -6.18
N MET A 86 36.77 -3.79 -4.98
CA MET A 86 37.88 -3.97 -4.05
C MET A 86 38.81 -5.06 -4.56
N VAL A 87 40.11 -4.87 -4.36
CA VAL A 87 41.15 -5.84 -4.70
C VAL A 87 42.18 -5.94 -3.60
N LEU A 88 42.86 -7.08 -3.53
CA LEU A 88 43.96 -7.27 -2.59
C LEU A 88 45.16 -6.43 -3.00
N PRO A 89 46.01 -5.99 -2.05
CA PRO A 89 47.21 -5.25 -2.36
C PRO A 89 48.11 -6.06 -3.31
N GLY A 90 48.38 -5.51 -4.50
CA GLY A 90 49.18 -6.15 -5.56
C GLY A 90 48.37 -6.75 -6.72
N GLU A 91 47.05 -6.87 -6.61
CA GLU A 91 46.17 -7.29 -7.72
C GLU A 91 45.84 -6.10 -8.65
N LYS A 92 45.69 -6.36 -9.96
CA LYS A 92 45.32 -5.35 -10.97
C LYS A 92 43.85 -5.52 -11.41
N VAL A 93 43.08 -4.43 -11.36
CA VAL A 93 41.71 -4.37 -11.90
C VAL A 93 41.74 -3.90 -13.34
N TYR A 94 41.08 -4.63 -14.23
CA TYR A 94 40.85 -4.20 -15.61
C TYR A 94 39.35 -3.94 -15.80
N ARG A 95 38.99 -2.72 -16.20
CA ARG A 95 37.63 -2.39 -16.64
C ARG A 95 37.62 -2.40 -18.16
N VAL A 96 36.84 -3.30 -18.75
CA VAL A 96 36.62 -3.31 -20.21
C VAL A 96 35.73 -2.11 -20.54
N ILE A 97 36.23 -1.23 -21.40
CA ILE A 97 35.47 -0.10 -21.95
C ILE A 97 35.18 -0.48 -23.39
N ASP A 98 33.91 -0.63 -23.75
CA ASP A 98 33.55 -0.89 -25.15
C ASP A 98 33.82 0.37 -25.98
N GLU A 99 34.84 0.32 -26.84
CA GLU A 99 35.25 1.44 -27.70
C GLU A 99 34.27 1.72 -28.86
N LYS A 100 33.03 1.21 -28.80
CA LYS A 100 32.00 1.48 -29.83
C LYS A 100 31.26 2.80 -29.63
N ILE A 101 31.94 3.79 -29.06
CA ILE A 101 31.53 5.20 -29.06
C ILE A 101 32.74 6.01 -29.53
N MET A 102 33.01 5.99 -30.83
CA MET A 102 33.31 7.16 -31.67
C MET A 102 33.64 6.65 -33.08
N GLN A 103 32.91 7.17 -34.06
CA GLN A 103 33.24 7.12 -35.48
C GLN A 103 34.50 7.93 -35.78
#